data_AF-A0A963FAM0-F1
#
_entry.id   AF-A0A963FAM0-F1
#
_cell.length_a   1.000
_cell.length_b   1.000
_cell.length_c   1.000
_cell.angle_alpha   90.00
_cell.angle_beta   90.00
_cell.angle_gamma   90.00
#
_symmetry.space_group_name_H-M   'P 1'
#
loop_
_entity.id
_entity.type
_entity.pdbx_description
1 polymer ?
#
loop_
_entity_poly.entity_id
_entity_poly.type
_entity_poly.pdbx_seq_one_letter_code
_entity_poly.pdbx_strand_id
1 'polypeptide(L)' 'MGVGGISIWQLLIILLIVVLLFGTKKLRSMGGDLGAALKSFKSAVKDGEDAKDKDAAKIESQADESVAASTPERDKEKA' A
#
# COMPACT_ATOMS: atom_id res chain seq x y z
N MET A 1 -20.07 2.02 30.79
CA MET A 1 -18.91 2.88 30.48
C MET A 1 -18.39 2.50 29.11
N GLY A 2 -19.05 2.98 28.04
CA GLY A 2 -18.61 2.73 26.68
C GLY A 2 -17.44 3.64 26.31
N VAL A 3 -16.66 3.25 25.32
CA VAL A 3 -15.58 4.02 24.68
C VAL A 3 -16.00 5.39 24.10
N GLY A 4 -17.26 5.81 24.28
CA GLY A 4 -17.80 7.09 23.82
C GLY A 4 -17.50 8.31 24.71
N GLY A 5 -16.68 8.15 25.75
CA GLY A 5 -16.26 9.26 26.62
C GLY A 5 -15.02 10.02 26.12
N ILE A 6 -14.32 9.48 25.12
CA ILE A 6 -13.13 10.11 24.55
C ILE A 6 -13.61 11.10 23.49
N SER A 7 -13.74 12.37 23.89
CA SER A 7 -14.00 13.46 22.96
C SER A 7 -12.82 13.67 22.03
N ILE A 8 -13.12 13.91 20.76
CA ILE A 8 -12.14 14.27 19.72
C ILE A 8 -11.20 15.40 20.16
N TRP A 9 -11.70 16.35 20.95
CA TRP A 9 -10.91 17.42 21.56
C TRP A 9 -9.79 16.94 22.49
N GLN A 10 -10.03 15.87 23.26
CA GLN A 10 -9.01 15.30 24.14
C GLN A 10 -7.94 14.56 23.34
N LEU A 11 -8.33 13.85 22.27
CA LEU A 11 -7.39 13.20 21.37
C LEU A 11 -6.45 14.19 20.68
N LEU A 12 -6.95 15.37 20.26
CA LEU A 12 -6.11 16.41 19.69
C LEU A 12 -5.07 16.95 20.68
N ILE A 13 -5.46 17.16 21.94
CA ILE A 13 -4.54 17.60 23.00
C ILE A 13 -3.46 16.55 23.25
N ILE A 14 -3.84 15.27 23.33
CA ILE A 14 -2.90 14.16 23.52
C ILE A 14 -1.95 14.06 22.32
N LEU A 15 -2.47 14.15 21.10
CA LEU A 15 -1.68 14.14 19.86
C LEU A 15 -0.62 15.26 19.88
N LEU A 16 -1.00 16.48 20.30
CA LEU A 16 -0.09 17.60 20.38
C LEU A 16 1.07 17.34 21.36
N ILE A 17 0.77 16.76 22.53
CA ILE A 17 1.79 16.38 23.51
C ILE A 17 2.72 15.31 22.94
N VAL A 18 2.18 14.27 22.29
CA VAL A 18 2.99 13.21 21.67
C VAL A 18 3.92 13.78 20.59
N VAL A 19 3.43 14.69 19.75
CA VAL A 19 4.24 15.36 18.72
C VAL A 19 5.36 16.19 19.35
N LEU A 20 5.11 16.86 20.48
CA LEU A 20 6.14 17.64 21.18
C LEU A 20 7.19 16.74 21.86
N LEU A 21 6.80 15.62 22.45
CA LEU A 21 7.71 14.69 23.12
C LEU A 21 8.64 13.96 22.14
N PHE A 22 8.07 13.44 21.05
CA PHE A 22 8.83 12.67 20.07
C PHE A 22 9.44 13.55 18.98
N GLY A 23 8.94 14.77 18.81
CA GLY A 23 9.31 15.68 17.73
C GLY A 23 8.74 15.27 16.38
N THR A 24 8.50 16.26 15.50
CA THR A 24 7.95 16.03 14.15
C THR A 24 8.89 15.19 13.26
N LYS A 25 10.20 15.20 13.51
CA LYS A 25 11.20 14.49 12.71
C LYS A 25 11.09 12.96 12.85
N LYS A 26 10.96 12.45 14.09
CA LYS A 26 10.75 11.01 14.34
C LYS A 26 9.37 10.55 13.89
N LEU A 27 8.33 11.35 14.18
CA LEU A 27 6.97 11.04 13.73
C LEU A 27 6.86 11.01 12.20
N ARG A 28 7.59 11.86 11.48
CA ARG A 28 7.58 11.85 10.00
C ARG A 28 8.32 10.66 9.43
N SER A 29 9.45 10.25 9.99
CA SER A 29 10.17 9.08 9.49
C SER A 29 9.35 7.80 9.72
N MET A 30 8.89 7.57 10.96
CA MET A 30 8.11 6.37 11.29
C MET A 30 6.68 6.41 10.72
N GLY A 31 6.05 7.59 10.71
CA GLY A 31 4.72 7.78 10.14
C GLY A 31 4.69 7.69 8.62
N GLY A 32 5.80 7.97 7.93
CA GLY A 32 5.92 7.77 6.49
C GLY A 32 5.83 6.29 6.12
N ASP A 33 6.60 5.44 6.79
CA ASP A 33 6.63 3.99 6.54
C ASP A 33 5.32 3.32 6.92
N LEU A 34 4.80 3.63 8.13
CA LEU A 34 3.50 3.14 8.59
C LEU A 34 2.37 3.64 7.70
N GLY A 35 2.41 4.91 7.29
CA GLY A 35 1.42 5.53 6.41
C GLY A 35 1.40 4.90 5.02
N ALA A 36 2.56 4.54 4.47
CA ALA A 36 2.66 3.84 3.20
C ALA A 36 2.03 2.44 3.28
N ALA A 37 2.31 1.68 4.35
CA ALA A 37 1.70 0.36 4.57
C ALA A 37 0.18 0.45 4.75
N LEU A 38 -0.30 1.40 5.56
CA LEU A 38 -1.72 1.67 5.76
C LEU A 38 -2.42 2.14 4.47
N LYS A 39 -1.73 2.91 3.62
CA LYS A 39 -2.26 3.36 2.33
C LYS A 39 -2.47 2.18 1.38
N SER A 40 -1.49 1.27 1.26
CA SER A 40 -1.64 0.06 0.45
C SER A 40 -2.73 -0.86 0.98
N PHE A 41 -2.87 -0.99 2.31
CA PHE A 41 -3.96 -1.74 2.92
C PHE A 41 -5.33 -1.12 2.63
N LYS A 42 -5.49 0.20 2.79
CA LYS A 42 -6.73 0.92 2.46
C LYS A 42 -7.08 0.75 0.98
N SER A 43 -6.09 0.87 0.09
CA SER A 43 -6.28 0.68 -1.35
C SER A 43 -6.72 -0.75 -1.67
N ALA A 44 -6.07 -1.77 -1.12
CA ALA A 44 -6.41 -3.17 -1.38
C ALA A 44 -7.81 -3.54 -0.85
N VAL A 45 -8.19 -3.02 0.33
CA VAL A 45 -9.53 -3.22 0.87
C VAL A 45 -10.58 -2.54 -0.01
N LYS A 46 -10.31 -1.31 -0.47
CA LYS A 46 -11.22 -0.58 -1.35
C LYS A 46 -11.35 -1.24 -2.73
N ASP A 47 -10.22 -1.64 -3.32
CA ASP A 47 -10.19 -2.34 -4.62
C ASP A 47 -10.88 -3.71 -4.53
N GLY A 48 -10.76 -4.41 -3.40
CA GLY A 48 -11.52 -5.65 -3.13
C GLY A 48 -13.02 -5.43 -2.89
N GLU A 49 -13.42 -4.23 -2.46
CA GLU A 49 -14.84 -3.83 -2.35
C GLU A 49 -15.40 -3.45 -3.72
N ASP A 50 -14.63 -2.73 -4.55
CA ASP A 50 -14.95 -2.36 -5.94
C ASP A 50 -14.86 -3.56 -6.91
N ALA A 51 -14.03 -4.58 -6.64
CA ALA A 51 -13.88 -5.79 -7.46
C ALA A 51 -15.12 -6.70 -7.42
N LYS A 52 -15.87 -6.70 -6.30
CA LYS A 52 -17.16 -7.40 -6.23
C LYS A 52 -18.18 -6.92 -7.27
N ASP A 53 -18.00 -5.74 -7.84
CA ASP A 53 -18.84 -5.19 -8.91
C ASP A 53 -18.21 -5.33 -10.33
N LYS A 54 -16.93 -5.73 -10.45
CA LYS A 54 -16.17 -5.64 -11.72
C LYS A 54 -15.49 -6.94 -12.19
N ASP A 55 -15.62 -8.05 -11.47
CA ASP A 55 -15.01 -9.35 -11.81
C ASP A 55 -15.49 -9.99 -13.15
N ALA A 56 -16.39 -9.37 -13.91
CA ALA A 56 -16.84 -9.90 -15.20
C ALA A 56 -16.00 -9.51 -16.43
N ALA A 57 -15.00 -8.61 -16.34
CA ALA A 57 -14.49 -7.93 -17.55
C ALA A 57 -12.95 -7.84 -17.76
N LYS A 58 -12.08 -8.53 -17.02
CA LYS A 58 -10.62 -8.34 -17.20
C LYS A 58 -9.72 -9.58 -17.24
N ILE A 59 -10.29 -10.77 -17.51
CA ILE A 59 -9.48 -11.97 -17.78
C ILE A 59 -9.23 -12.12 -19.30
N GLU A 60 -8.67 -11.11 -19.98
CA GLU A 60 -8.24 -11.29 -21.40
C GLU A 60 -6.94 -10.57 -21.78
N SER A 61 -6.32 -9.75 -20.92
CA SER A 61 -5.25 -8.85 -21.37
C SER A 61 -3.84 -9.13 -20.82
N GLN A 62 -3.55 -10.32 -20.28
CA GLN A 62 -2.22 -10.59 -19.72
C GLN A 62 -1.77 -12.03 -20.00
N ALA A 63 -1.78 -12.44 -21.27
CA ALA A 63 -1.11 -13.65 -21.74
C ALA A 63 -0.09 -13.37 -22.88
N ASP A 64 0.10 -12.11 -23.27
CA ASP A 64 0.93 -11.70 -24.42
C ASP A 64 2.08 -10.77 -23.99
N GLU A 65 2.76 -11.04 -22.87
CA GLU A 65 4.00 -10.31 -22.54
C GLU A 65 4.94 -11.15 -21.65
N SER A 66 5.08 -12.44 -21.96
CA SER A 66 6.03 -13.33 -21.25
C SER A 66 6.95 -14.13 -22.17
N VAL A 67 6.97 -13.87 -23.48
CA VAL A 67 7.80 -14.62 -24.45
C VAL A 67 8.73 -13.67 -25.23
N ALA A 68 9.49 -12.81 -24.55
CA ALA A 68 10.51 -11.99 -25.22
C ALA A 68 11.64 -11.49 -24.30
N ALA A 69 12.10 -12.25 -23.29
CA ALA A 69 13.30 -11.85 -22.53
C ALA A 69 14.00 -13.01 -21.82
N SER A 70 14.10 -14.18 -22.43
CA SER A 70 14.92 -15.28 -21.92
C SER A 70 15.58 -16.00 -23.08
N THR A 71 16.75 -15.51 -23.50
CA THR A 71 17.64 -16.19 -24.44
C THR A 71 18.71 -16.94 -23.63
N PRO A 72 18.58 -18.26 -23.41
CA PRO A 72 19.71 -19.12 -23.13
C PRO A 72 20.18 -19.84 -24.41
N GLU A 73 21.50 -19.83 -24.58
CA GLU A 73 22.33 -20.88 -25.19
C GLU A 73 22.22 -21.28 -26.69
N ARG A 74 23.41 -21.19 -27.32
CA ARG A 74 24.15 -22.22 -28.07
C ARG A 74 24.26 -22.17 -29.61
N ASP A 75 25.53 -22.02 -30.01
CA ASP A 75 26.30 -22.86 -30.95
C ASP A 75 25.95 -22.89 -32.45
N LYS A 76 26.84 -22.29 -33.25
CA LYS A 76 27.54 -22.85 -34.44
C LYS A 76 28.11 -21.69 -35.28
N GLU A 77 29.43 -21.63 -35.47
CA GLU A 77 30.19 -22.31 -36.53
C GLU A 77 29.94 -21.73 -37.93
N LYS A 78 31.07 -21.49 -38.66
CA LYS A 78 31.25 -21.09 -40.08
C LYS A 78 31.02 -19.61 -40.41
N ALA A 79 32.10 -18.92 -40.78
CA ALA A 79 32.66 -18.87 -42.14
C ALA A 79 33.83 -17.88 -42.20
#